data_AF-A0A7X9EU78-F1
#
_entry.id   AF-A0A7X9EU78-F1
#
_cell.length_a   1.000
_cell.length_b   1.000
_cell.length_c   1.000
_cell.angle_alpha   90.00
_cell.angle_beta   90.00
_cell.angle_gamma   90.00
#
_symmetry.space_group_name_H-M   'P 1'
#
loop_
_entity.id
_entity.type
_entity.pdbx_description
1 polymer ?
#
loop_
_entity_poly.entity_id
_entity_poly.type
_entity_poly.pdbx_seq_one_letter_code
_entity_poly.pdbx_strand_id
1 'polypeptide(L)'
;MMKIVAQRPVSLQSTKFHYCPGCTHGIIHRLLAECLDEMDLREKAIGICPVGCAVLAYDYFNFDTLEAAHGRAPAIATGIKRILPDRCVITYQGDGDLASIGMAEIVHASARGENI
;
A
#
# COMPACT_ATOMS: atom_id res chain seq x y z
N MET A 1 23.01 -27.42 6.35
CA MET A 1 22.76 -26.10 5.74
C MET A 1 21.77 -25.35 6.61
N MET A 2 22.07 -24.08 6.96
CA MET A 2 21.11 -23.22 7.67
C MET A 2 20.00 -22.83 6.70
N LYS A 3 18.75 -23.17 7.03
CA LYS A 3 17.58 -22.74 6.27
C LYS A 3 17.30 -21.28 6.62
N ILE A 4 17.29 -20.40 5.62
CA ILE A 4 16.82 -19.03 5.79
C ILE A 4 15.32 -19.11 6.09
N VAL A 5 14.91 -18.63 7.27
CA VAL A 5 13.51 -18.62 7.71
C VAL A 5 12.85 -17.24 7.54
N ALA A 6 13.66 -16.20 7.37
CA ALA A 6 13.21 -14.84 7.09
C ALA A 6 14.35 -14.06 6.42
N GLN A 7 14.00 -13.25 5.43
CA GLN A 7 14.88 -12.28 4.79
C GLN A 7 14.12 -10.98 4.57
N ARG A 8 14.83 -9.87 4.35
CA ARG A 8 14.16 -8.62 4.00
C ARG A 8 13.47 -8.79 2.63
N PRO A 9 12.20 -8.40 2.48
CA PRO A 9 11.54 -8.39 1.18
C PRO A 9 12.26 -7.48 0.20
N VAL A 10 12.35 -7.91 -1.05
CA VAL A 10 12.88 -7.10 -2.16
C VAL A 10 11.95 -5.92 -2.43
N SER A 11 10.64 -6.08 -2.18
CA SER A 11 9.63 -5.01 -2.24
C SER A 11 9.75 -3.94 -1.15
N LEU A 12 10.75 -3.99 -0.25
CA LEU A 12 10.93 -3.05 0.86
C LEU A 12 12.35 -2.43 0.92
N GLN A 13 12.44 -1.11 0.71
CA GLN A 13 13.68 -0.32 0.75
C GLN A 13 14.38 -0.42 2.10
N SER A 14 15.70 -0.27 2.17
CA SER A 14 16.46 -0.26 3.44
C SER A 14 16.29 1.01 4.28
N THR A 15 15.47 1.96 3.82
CA THR A 15 15.14 3.21 4.50
C THR A 15 14.67 2.97 5.93
N LYS A 16 15.17 3.79 6.87
CA LYS A 16 14.72 3.76 8.26
C LYS A 16 13.31 4.35 8.37
N PHE A 17 12.40 3.61 8.99
CA PHE A 17 11.05 4.11 9.26
C PHE A 17 11.05 5.25 10.28
N HIS A 18 10.17 6.23 10.05
CA HIS A 18 10.00 7.38 10.94
C HIS A 18 9.04 7.12 12.11
N TYR A 19 8.34 5.97 12.12
CA TYR A 19 7.29 5.68 13.10
C TYR A 19 7.80 5.63 14.54
N CYS A 20 6.91 5.97 15.48
CA CYS A 20 7.19 5.94 16.91
C CYS A 20 7.63 4.54 17.39
N PRO A 21 8.43 4.43 18.46
CA PRO A 21 8.73 3.15 19.10
C PRO A 21 7.44 2.40 19.48
N GLY A 22 7.34 1.13 19.10
CA GLY A 22 6.14 0.30 19.33
C GLY A 22 5.04 0.45 18.27
N CYS A 23 5.17 1.36 17.32
CA CYS A 23 4.23 1.48 16.21
C CYS A 23 4.37 0.29 15.25
N THR A 24 3.24 -0.28 14.80
CA THR A 24 3.19 -1.51 14.01
C THR A 24 3.20 -1.28 12.50
N HIS A 25 3.20 -0.04 12.02
CA HIS A 25 3.22 0.26 10.58
C HIS A 25 4.39 -0.43 9.85
N GLY A 26 5.57 -0.47 10.46
CA GLY A 26 6.73 -1.15 9.88
C GLY A 26 6.56 -2.66 9.74
N ILE A 27 5.76 -3.29 10.62
CA ILE A 27 5.40 -4.71 10.52
C ILE A 27 4.44 -4.90 9.35
N ILE A 28 3.42 -4.04 9.25
CA ILE A 28 2.43 -4.12 8.16
C ILE A 28 3.11 -3.91 6.79
N HIS A 29 4.02 -2.95 6.67
CA HIS A 29 4.79 -2.73 5.44
C HIS A 29 5.62 -3.94 5.04
N ARG A 30 6.26 -4.58 6.02
CA ARG A 30 7.00 -5.83 5.78
C ARG A 30 6.08 -6.93 5.27
N LEU A 31 4.94 -7.15 5.92
CA LEU A 31 3.98 -8.18 5.53
C LEU A 31 3.43 -7.94 4.12
N LEU A 32 3.09 -6.69 3.78
CA LEU A 32 2.64 -6.34 2.44
C LEU A 32 3.72 -6.64 1.39
N ALA A 33 4.96 -6.28 1.68
CA ALA A 33 6.09 -6.53 0.80
C ALA A 33 6.40 -8.03 0.65
N GLU A 34 6.29 -8.82 1.73
CA GLU A 34 6.41 -10.29 1.69
C GLU A 34 5.34 -10.90 0.77
N CYS A 35 4.08 -10.49 0.91
CA CYS A 35 3.00 -10.98 0.05
C CYS A 35 3.23 -10.64 -1.44
N LEU A 36 3.69 -9.42 -1.75
CA LEU A 36 3.99 -9.02 -3.13
C LEU A 36 5.13 -9.84 -3.73
N ASP A 37 6.18 -10.13 -2.95
CA ASP A 37 7.31 -10.93 -3.40
C ASP A 37 6.91 -12.40 -3.58
N GLU A 38 6.13 -12.98 -2.65
CA GLU A 38 5.64 -14.36 -2.74
C GLU A 38 4.72 -14.59 -3.94
N MET A 39 3.97 -13.56 -4.34
CA MET A 39 3.04 -13.61 -5.47
C MET A 39 3.70 -13.20 -6.81
N ASP A 40 4.99 -12.84 -6.81
CA ASP A 40 5.71 -12.32 -7.98
C ASP A 40 5.02 -11.10 -8.61
N LEU A 41 4.48 -10.21 -7.77
CA LEU A 41 3.68 -9.05 -8.18
C LEU A 41 4.41 -7.72 -8.11
N ARG A 42 5.63 -7.67 -7.56
CA ARG A 42 6.38 -6.41 -7.35
C ARG A 42 6.45 -5.51 -8.58
N GLU A 43 6.83 -6.07 -9.74
CA GLU A 43 6.97 -5.32 -11.01
C GLU A 43 5.62 -4.83 -11.59
N LYS A 44 4.50 -5.29 -11.03
CA LYS A 44 3.14 -4.93 -11.42
C LYS A 44 2.38 -4.19 -10.32
N ALA A 45 3.00 -3.99 -9.16
CA ALA A 45 2.40 -3.37 -8.02
C ALA A 45 2.40 -1.84 -8.16
N ILE A 46 1.26 -1.23 -7.85
CA ILE A 46 1.10 0.22 -7.73
C ILE A 46 0.43 0.49 -6.39
N GLY A 47 1.17 1.09 -5.46
CA GLY A 47 0.67 1.47 -4.14
C GLY A 47 0.12 2.89 -4.12
N ILE A 48 -0.96 3.12 -3.36
CA ILE A 48 -1.47 4.46 -3.08
C ILE A 48 -1.30 4.74 -1.60
N CYS A 49 -0.44 5.71 -1.29
CA CYS A 49 -0.12 6.15 0.05
C CYS A 49 -1.20 7.13 0.56
N PRO A 50 -1.59 7.05 1.85
CA PRO A 50 -2.64 7.89 2.41
C PRO A 50 -2.08 9.23 2.90
N VAL A 51 -2.94 10.08 3.44
CA VAL A 51 -2.48 11.15 4.35
C VAL A 51 -2.65 10.70 5.79
N GLY A 52 -1.58 10.82 6.58
CA GLY A 52 -1.52 10.41 7.99
C GLY A 52 -0.12 9.96 8.38
N CYS A 53 0.00 9.19 9.48
CA CYS A 53 1.30 8.64 9.91
C CYS A 53 2.00 7.90 8.77
N ALA A 54 1.25 7.20 7.92
CA ALA A 54 1.80 6.39 6.84
C ALA A 54 2.06 7.12 5.52
N VAL A 55 1.94 8.45 5.48
CA VAL A 55 2.09 9.22 4.23
C VAL A 55 3.40 8.93 3.51
N LEU A 56 4.49 8.78 4.25
CA LEU A 56 5.83 8.51 3.72
C LEU A 56 6.04 7.04 3.30
N ALA A 57 4.99 6.24 3.14
CA ALA A 57 5.11 4.84 2.71
C ALA A 57 5.79 4.70 1.33
N TYR A 58 5.72 5.74 0.49
CA TYR A 58 6.43 5.81 -0.79
C TYR A 58 7.96 5.78 -0.65
N ASP A 59 8.52 6.20 0.50
CA ASP A 59 9.97 6.12 0.76
C ASP A 59 10.40 4.70 1.21
N TYR A 60 9.44 3.83 1.47
CA TYR A 60 9.64 2.52 2.11
C TYR A 60 9.45 1.36 1.15
N PHE A 61 8.54 1.50 0.20
CA PHE A 61 8.27 0.46 -0.78
C PHE A 61 9.20 0.53 -1.99
N ASN A 62 9.52 -0.63 -2.56
CA ASN A 62 10.37 -0.78 -3.73
C ASN A 62 9.56 -1.25 -4.95
N PHE A 63 8.50 -0.49 -5.23
CA PHE A 63 7.61 -0.57 -6.39
C PHE A 63 6.92 0.80 -6.56
N ASP A 64 6.18 0.98 -7.65
CA ASP A 64 5.58 2.28 -7.96
C ASP A 64 4.56 2.70 -6.89
N THR A 65 4.65 3.94 -6.41
CA THR A 65 3.73 4.49 -5.42
C THR A 65 3.30 5.90 -5.76
N LEU A 66 2.08 6.27 -5.35
CA LEU A 66 1.54 7.62 -5.48
C LEU A 66 0.97 8.09 -4.15
N GLU A 67 1.18 9.36 -3.81
CA GLU A 67 0.51 9.99 -2.68
C GLU A 67 -0.89 10.47 -3.09
N ALA A 68 -1.90 10.09 -2.33
CA ALA A 68 -3.26 10.57 -2.51
C ALA A 68 -3.51 11.85 -1.70
N ALA A 69 -4.39 12.72 -2.20
CA ALA A 69 -5.05 13.69 -1.32
C ALA A 69 -5.84 12.95 -0.21
N HIS A 70 -5.98 13.58 0.96
CA HIS A 70 -6.56 12.93 2.13
C HIS A 70 -7.94 12.32 1.84
N GLY A 71 -8.07 11.01 2.07
CA GLY A 71 -9.26 10.20 1.82
C GLY A 71 -9.56 9.89 0.36
N ARG A 72 -8.66 10.21 -0.59
CA ARG A 72 -8.88 10.00 -2.03
C ARG A 72 -8.19 8.76 -2.60
N ALA A 73 -7.55 7.95 -1.77
CA ALA A 73 -6.82 6.78 -2.24
C ALA A 73 -7.69 5.79 -3.06
N PRO A 74 -8.94 5.45 -2.67
CA PRO A 74 -9.78 4.56 -3.48
C PRO A 74 -10.20 5.17 -4.83
N ALA A 75 -10.34 6.49 -4.90
CA ALA A 75 -10.67 7.19 -6.15
C ALA A 75 -9.51 7.11 -7.16
N ILE A 76 -8.29 7.38 -6.69
CA ILE A 76 -7.07 7.27 -7.50
C ILE A 76 -6.85 5.82 -7.93
N ALA A 77 -6.95 4.87 -6.98
CA ALA A 77 -6.81 3.45 -7.26
C ALA A 77 -7.82 2.95 -8.29
N THR A 78 -9.08 3.39 -8.21
CA THR A 78 -10.12 3.11 -9.22
C THR A 78 -9.66 3.57 -10.61
N GLY A 79 -9.17 4.80 -10.73
CA GLY A 79 -8.70 5.35 -12.00
C GLY A 79 -7.53 4.53 -12.58
N ILE A 80 -6.53 4.27 -11.75
CA ILE A 80 -5.35 3.48 -12.14
C ILE A 80 -5.77 2.08 -12.58
N LYS A 81 -6.62 1.39 -11.81
CA LYS A 81 -7.02 0.02 -12.13
C LYS A 81 -7.79 -0.09 -13.43
N ARG A 82 -8.61 0.92 -13.77
CA ARG A 82 -9.37 0.95 -15.03
C ARG A 82 -8.48 1.24 -16.24
N ILE A 83 -7.41 2.03 -16.07
CA ILE A 83 -6.46 2.34 -17.14
C ILE A 83 -5.44 1.20 -17.33
N LEU A 84 -5.04 0.56 -16.23
CA LEU A 84 -4.01 -0.49 -16.17
C LEU A 84 -4.59 -1.76 -15.52
N PRO A 85 -5.46 -2.50 -16.23
CA PRO A 85 -6.21 -3.62 -15.65
C PRO A 85 -5.35 -4.81 -15.22
N ASP A 86 -4.14 -4.94 -15.78
CA ASP A 86 -3.16 -5.99 -15.48
C ASP A 86 -2.31 -5.72 -14.23
N ARG A 87 -2.41 -4.53 -13.65
CA ARG A 87 -1.62 -4.12 -12.47
C ARG A 87 -2.29 -4.55 -11.17
N CYS A 88 -1.45 -4.86 -10.17
CA CYS A 88 -1.88 -5.05 -8.79
C CYS A 88 -1.90 -3.67 -8.13
N VAL A 89 -3.10 -3.12 -7.94
CA VAL A 89 -3.28 -1.80 -7.35
C VAL A 89 -3.66 -2.00 -5.89
N ILE A 90 -3.01 -1.32 -4.96
CA ILE A 90 -3.24 -1.48 -3.52
C ILE A 90 -3.33 -0.10 -2.86
N THR A 91 -4.33 0.11 -2.01
CA THR A 91 -4.40 1.30 -1.14
C THR A 91 -3.93 0.95 0.27
N TYR A 92 -3.11 1.80 0.89
CA TYR A 92 -2.74 1.71 2.30
C TYR A 92 -3.40 2.88 3.02
N GLN A 93 -4.37 2.65 3.91
CA GLN A 93 -5.12 3.75 4.53
C GLN A 93 -5.27 3.58 6.05
N GLY A 94 -5.17 4.69 6.77
CA GLY A 94 -5.57 4.76 8.17
C GLY A 94 -7.08 4.82 8.32
N ASP A 95 -7.58 4.62 9.54
CA ASP A 95 -9.00 4.70 9.89
C ASP A 95 -9.63 6.06 9.58
N GLY A 96 -8.97 7.17 9.91
CA GLY A 96 -9.45 8.51 9.58
C GLY A 96 -9.47 8.78 8.07
N ASP A 97 -8.43 8.35 7.36
CA ASP A 97 -8.32 8.51 5.90
C ASP A 97 -9.38 7.69 5.16
N LEU A 98 -9.57 6.42 5.55
CA LEU A 98 -10.51 5.49 4.93
C LEU A 98 -11.97 5.71 5.34
N ALA A 99 -12.23 5.74 6.64
CA ALA A 99 -13.56 5.60 7.22
C ALA A 99 -14.12 6.92 7.78
N SER A 100 -13.37 8.02 7.72
CA SER A 100 -13.91 9.37 7.96
C SER A 100 -14.00 10.15 6.65
N ILE A 101 -12.97 10.91 6.30
CA ILE A 101 -13.00 11.80 5.13
C ILE A 101 -13.09 11.05 3.79
N GLY A 102 -12.60 9.82 3.73
CA GLY A 102 -12.63 8.95 2.55
C GLY A 102 -13.83 7.99 2.47
N MET A 103 -14.80 8.06 3.39
CA MET A 103 -15.89 7.09 3.49
C MET A 103 -16.63 6.89 2.16
N ALA A 104 -16.96 7.98 1.48
CA ALA A 104 -17.67 7.90 0.19
C ALA A 104 -16.83 7.15 -0.88
N GLU A 105 -15.51 7.37 -0.90
CA GLU A 105 -14.64 6.77 -1.91
C GLU A 105 -14.54 5.25 -1.74
N ILE A 106 -14.33 4.77 -0.51
CA ILE A 106 -14.22 3.34 -0.25
C ILE A 106 -15.56 2.61 -0.45
N VAL A 107 -16.67 3.21 -0.02
CA VAL A 107 -18.01 2.62 -0.20
C VAL A 107 -18.33 2.49 -1.68
N HIS A 108 -18.08 3.54 -2.46
CA HIS A 108 -18.37 3.50 -3.89
C HIS A 108 -17.39 2.64 -4.69
N ALA A 109 -16.11 2.56 -4.31
CA ALA A 109 -15.17 1.60 -4.91
C ALA A 109 -15.62 0.15 -4.66
N SER A 110 -16.00 -0.17 -3.42
CA SER A 110 -16.54 -1.48 -3.04
C SER A 110 -17.84 -1.79 -3.79
N ALA A 111 -18.78 -0.84 -3.87
CA ALA A 111 -20.07 -1.02 -4.53
C ALA A 111 -19.94 -1.28 -6.04
N ARG A 112 -18.89 -0.77 -6.69
CA ARG A 112 -18.60 -1.04 -8.10
C ARG A 112 -17.85 -2.35 -8.32
N GLY A 113 -17.36 -3.00 -7.25
CA GLY A 113 -16.50 -4.18 -7.35
C GLY A 113 -15.16 -3.87 -8.01
N GLU A 114 -14.57 -2.70 -7.72
CA GLU A 114 -13.23 -2.38 -8.22
C GLU A 114 -12.22 -3.41 -7.70
N ASN A 115 -11.39 -3.95 -8.60
CA ASN A 115 -10.38 -4.95 -8.26
C ASN A 115 -9.06 -4.27 -7.82
N ILE A 116 -9.11 -3.63 -6.65
CA ILE A 116 -8.06 -2.83 -6.00
C ILE A 116 -7.85 -3.23 -4.53
#